data_AF-A0A3D3AD44-F1
#
_entry.id   AF-A0A3D3AD44-F1
#
_cell.length_a   1.000
_cell.length_b   1.000
_cell.length_c   1.000
_cell.angle_alpha   90.00
_cell.angle_beta   90.00
_cell.angle_gamma   90.00
#
_symmetry.space_group_name_H-M   'P 1'
#
loop_
_entity.id
_entity.type
_entity.pdbx_description
1 polymer ?
#
loop_
_entity_poly.entity_id
_entity_poly.type
_entity_poly.pdbx_seq_one_letter_code
_entity_poly.pdbx_strand_id
1 'polypeptide(L)' 'YEDDTAETLQKRILIEEHKALPEAIKLISEGKIKIHGRKVCIS' A
#
# COMPACT_ATOMS: atom_id res chain seq x y z
N TYR A 1 -8.00 -24.20 -12.66
CA TYR A 1 -7.66 -22.99 -11.90
C TYR A 1 -7.06 -23.47 -10.59
N GLU A 2 -5.81 -23.92 -10.59
CA GLU A 2 -5.16 -24.57 -9.42
C GLU A 2 -3.72 -24.08 -9.19
N ASP A 3 -3.32 -22.95 -9.80
CA ASP A 3 -1.94 -22.43 -9.79
C ASP A 3 -1.71 -21.27 -8.79
N ASP A 4 -2.73 -20.84 -8.05
CA ASP A 4 -2.58 -19.85 -6.99
C ASP A 4 -2.03 -20.52 -5.72
N THR A 5 -0.73 -20.80 -5.72
CA THR A 5 -0.03 -21.12 -4.47
C THR A 5 0.10 -19.88 -3.59
N ALA A 6 0.24 -20.08 -2.27
CA ALA A 6 0.51 -18.97 -1.34
C ALA A 6 1.76 -18.17 -1.76
N GLU A 7 2.74 -18.81 -2.40
CA GLU A 7 3.94 -18.16 -2.93
C GLU A 7 3.61 -17.23 -4.13
N THR A 8 2.79 -17.69 -5.07
CA THR A 8 2.33 -16.87 -6.20
C THR A 8 1.53 -15.65 -5.72
N LEU A 9 0.67 -15.84 -4.73
CA LEU A 9 -0.08 -14.75 -4.10
C LEU A 9 0.86 -13.76 -3.40
N GLN A 10 1.84 -14.26 -2.62
CA GLN A 10 2.81 -13.42 -1.93
C GLN A 10 3.62 -12.57 -2.91
N LYS A 11 4.11 -13.15 -4.01
CA LYS A 11 4.86 -12.41 -5.04
C LYS A 11 4.04 -11.28 -5.64
N ARG A 12 2.73 -11.51 -5.88
CA ARG A 12 1.81 -10.48 -6.38
C ARG A 12 1.58 -9.36 -5.36
N ILE A 13 1.39 -9.71 -4.09
CA ILE A 13 1.22 -8.73 -3.00
C ILE A 13 2.47 -7.86 -2.85
N LEU A 14 3.66 -8.47 -2.87
CA LEU A 14 4.93 -7.77 -2.71
C LEU A 14 5.14 -6.68 -3.77
N ILE A 15 4.74 -6.95 -5.02
CA ILE A 15 4.81 -5.96 -6.11
C ILE A 15 3.92 -4.75 -5.81
N GLU A 16 2.72 -4.98 -5.26
CA GLU A 16 1.81 -3.88 -4.89
C GLU A 16 2.29 -3.12 -3.66
N GLU A 17 2.91 -3.80 -2.68
CA GLU A 17 3.54 -3.17 -1.52
C GLU A 17 4.68 -2.24 -1.93
N HIS A 18 5.52 -2.65 -2.89
CA HIS A 18 6.58 -1.80 -3.43
C HIS A 18 6.08 -0.54 -4.15
N LYS A 19 4.81 -0.49 -4.56
CA LYS A 19 4.18 0.72 -5.10
C LYS A 19 3.53 1.56 -4.00
N ALA A 20 2.76 0.92 -3.13
CA ALA A 20 1.96 1.59 -2.11
C ALA A 20 2.82 2.19 -0.97
N LEU A 21 3.85 1.47 -0.51
CA LEU A 21 4.66 1.92 0.63
C LEU A 21 5.46 3.20 0.32
N PRO A 22 6.16 3.32 -0.83
CA PRO A 22 6.85 4.56 -1.17
C PRO A 22 5.90 5.75 -1.37
N GLU A 23 4.73 5.52 -1.98
CA GLU A 23 3.72 6.56 -2.16
C GLU A 23 3.19 7.06 -0.81
N ALA A 24 2.88 6.15 0.12
CA ALA A 24 2.46 6.50 1.47
C ALA A 24 3.52 7.34 2.20
N ILE A 25 4.80 6.92 2.13
CA ILE A 25 5.92 7.69 2.71
C ILE A 25 6.01 9.07 2.10
N LYS A 26 5.87 9.19 0.78
CA LYS A 26 5.89 10.47 0.07
C LYS A 26 4.77 11.38 0.56
N LEU A 27 3.53 10.91 0.60
CA LEU A 27 2.37 11.68 1.06
C LEU A 27 2.53 12.14 2.53
N ILE A 28 3.12 11.30 3.37
CA ILE A 28 3.47 11.65 4.76
C ILE A 28 4.54 12.76 4.77
N SER A 29 5.63 12.60 4.01
CA SER A 29 6.74 13.56 3.96
C SER A 29 6.34 14.93 3.40
N GLU A 30 5.38 14.96 2.47
CA GLU A 30 4.85 16.18 1.87
C GLU A 30 3.77 16.84 2.73
N GLY A 31 3.39 16.23 3.87
CA GLY A 31 2.33 16.75 4.74
C GLY A 31 0.94 16.72 4.10
N LYS A 32 0.71 15.86 3.09
CA LYS A 32 -0.55 15.77 2.34
C LYS A 32 -1.59 14.86 2.98
N ILE A 33 -1.34 14.36 4.18
CA ILE A 33 -2.25 13.46 4.89
C ILE A 33 -2.96 14.16 6.04
N LYS A 34 -4.24 13.83 6.25
CA LYS A 34 -5.04 14.25 7.40
C LYS A 34 -5.72 13.04 8.03
N ILE A 35 -5.44 12.80 9.31
CA ILE A 35 -6.00 11.66 10.05
C ILE A 35 -7.35 12.07 10.67
N HIS A 36 -8.40 11.32 10.36
CA HIS A 36 -9.75 11.49 10.89
C HIS A 36 -10.18 10.19 11.59
N GLY A 37 -9.90 10.10 12.89
CA GLY A 37 -10.15 8.89 13.68
C GLY A 37 -9.36 7.69 13.13
N ARG A 38 -10.07 6.70 12.56
CA ARG A 38 -9.48 5.48 11.96
C ARG A 38 -9.25 5.58 10.44
N LYS A 39 -9.46 6.75 9.85
CA LYS A 39 -9.31 6.98 8.40
C LYS A 39 -8.24 8.03 8.13
N VAL A 40 -7.59 7.93 6.97
CA VAL A 40 -6.64 8.93 6.46
C VAL A 40 -7.22 9.51 5.18
N CYS A 41 -7.26 10.84 5.12
CA CYS A 41 -7.63 11.59 3.92
C CYS A 41 -6.36 12.15 3.27
N ILE A 42 -6.25 12.02 1.96
CA ILE A 42 -5.18 12.62 1.16
C ILE A 42 -5.69 13.96 0.63
N SER A 43 -4.85 14.99 0.69
CA SER A 43 -5.15 16.38 0.26
C SER A 43 -4.63 16.68 -1.13
#